data_AF-A0A3B0K9L7-F1
#
_entry.id   AF-A0A3B0K9L7-F1
#
_cell.length_a   1.000
_cell.length_b   1.000
_cell.length_c   1.000
_cell.angle_alpha   90.00
_cell.angle_beta   90.00
_cell.angle_gamma   90.00
#
_symmetry.space_group_name_H-M   'P 1'
#
loop_
_entity.id
_entity.type
_entity.pdbx_description
1 polymer ?
#
loop_
_entity_poly.entity_id
_entity_poly.type
_entity_poly.pdbx_seq_one_letter_code
_entity_poly.pdbx_strand_id
1 'polypeptide(L)'
;MKTIAKMQKKLSMLLGRRLPTVRRCRPQPLDEEQSVASSLLKKLDMIGSQLVQDILSGVHQQAGGLTTATIMGRALIDESNEYISRGADPKQIRVGLMAAVDEVIRQLNAMARPIHVPSMQLLRVAITSAQGDRAIGGLIYQAIKRAGLEGDISIKTTNTADVELRFSYMDADAAEPAPSRICHLDRWVTIPAVDTLLSQVYAVVFLVGGSSEADKHQKKKLITDAVMRTRAAVEGGLVPGGGTALIRCMKPLDSLMVDNKDQRLGVRAVRRALRMPCWTIAQNCNIDGSQVARVMEEYRMCEDLGFDVVSGRCCSMSVQGIMDPTKVVRSAVTNAAGMASLLITDHEFVSESDN
;
A
#
# COMPACT_ATOMS: atom_id res chain seq x y z
N MET A 1 -23.39 5.03 -7.26
CA MET A 1 -22.76 3.80 -7.85
C MET A 1 -21.92 4.03 -9.11
N LYS A 2 -22.41 4.68 -10.19
CA LYS A 2 -21.69 4.86 -11.47
C LYS A 2 -20.33 5.59 -11.32
N THR A 3 -20.20 6.50 -10.35
CA THR A 3 -18.96 7.26 -10.12
C THR A 3 -17.87 6.47 -9.41
N ILE A 4 -18.23 5.64 -8.42
CA ILE A 4 -17.28 4.72 -7.79
C ILE A 4 -16.76 3.73 -8.85
N ALA A 5 -17.60 3.31 -9.82
CA ALA A 5 -17.15 2.50 -10.94
C ALA A 5 -16.20 3.26 -11.90
N LYS A 6 -16.48 4.54 -12.21
CA LYS A 6 -15.56 5.41 -12.99
C LYS A 6 -14.23 5.64 -12.27
N MET A 7 -14.29 5.81 -10.95
CA MET A 7 -13.15 5.99 -10.06
C MET A 7 -12.31 4.71 -9.96
N GLN A 8 -12.95 3.58 -9.69
CA GLN A 8 -12.29 2.28 -9.73
C GLN A 8 -11.69 2.04 -11.11
N LYS A 9 -12.39 2.30 -12.22
CA LYS A 9 -11.83 2.09 -13.57
C LYS A 9 -10.57 2.93 -13.81
N LYS A 10 -10.54 4.19 -13.33
CA LYS A 10 -9.37 5.05 -13.46
C LYS A 10 -8.23 4.64 -12.54
N LEU A 11 -8.52 4.30 -11.29
CA LEU A 11 -7.54 3.88 -10.30
C LEU A 11 -7.02 2.47 -10.55
N SER A 12 -7.87 1.55 -10.99
CA SER A 12 -7.48 0.20 -11.37
C SER A 12 -6.48 0.24 -12.51
N MET A 13 -6.62 1.14 -13.49
CA MET A 13 -5.62 1.34 -14.54
C MET A 13 -4.23 1.78 -14.02
N LEU A 14 -4.14 2.29 -12.78
CA LEU A 14 -2.87 2.68 -12.16
C LEU A 14 -2.13 1.50 -11.52
N LEU A 15 -2.84 0.44 -11.12
CA LEU A 15 -2.21 -0.77 -10.60
C LEU A 15 -1.58 -1.62 -11.71
N GLY A 16 -0.34 -2.05 -11.52
CA GLY A 16 0.28 -3.04 -12.40
C GLY A 16 0.42 -2.60 -13.87
N ARG A 17 0.37 -1.29 -14.17
CA ARG A 17 0.38 -0.81 -15.57
C ARG A 17 1.68 -1.18 -16.28
N ARG A 18 1.56 -1.89 -17.40
CA ARG A 18 2.65 -2.07 -18.39
C ARG A 18 2.69 -0.79 -19.26
N LEU A 19 3.69 0.06 -19.08
CA LEU A 19 3.94 1.16 -20.02
C LEU A 19 4.37 0.54 -21.37
N PRO A 20 3.82 0.98 -22.52
CA PRO A 20 4.11 0.36 -23.82
C PRO A 20 5.59 0.38 -24.21
N THR A 21 6.40 1.24 -23.59
CA THR A 21 7.85 1.37 -23.82
C THR A 21 8.73 0.74 -22.74
N VAL A 22 8.19 0.21 -21.64
CA VAL A 22 8.98 -0.30 -20.51
C VAL A 22 8.52 -1.71 -20.12
N ARG A 23 9.44 -2.69 -20.21
CA ARG A 23 9.21 -4.11 -19.85
C ARG A 23 8.83 -4.37 -18.37
N ARG A 24 8.59 -3.35 -17.55
CA ARG A 24 8.30 -3.46 -16.11
C ARG A 24 7.00 -2.73 -15.74
N CYS A 25 6.18 -3.36 -14.92
CA CYS A 25 5.10 -2.68 -14.20
C CYS A 25 5.74 -1.74 -13.16
N ARG A 26 5.39 -0.44 -13.19
CA ARG A 26 5.89 0.55 -12.21
C ARG A 26 4.74 0.98 -11.30
N PRO A 27 4.93 1.03 -9.97
CA PRO A 27 3.97 1.67 -9.08
C PRO A 27 3.96 3.18 -9.31
N GLN A 28 2.79 3.83 -9.21
CA GLN A 28 2.67 5.28 -9.36
C GLN A 28 2.92 6.03 -8.04
N PRO A 29 3.21 7.35 -8.07
CA PRO A 29 3.26 8.20 -6.88
C PRO A 29 1.90 8.21 -6.15
N LEU A 30 1.89 8.14 -4.82
CA LEU A 30 0.66 7.93 -4.04
C LEU A 30 -0.39 9.05 -4.24
N ASP A 31 -0.01 10.33 -4.31
CA ASP A 31 -1.01 11.38 -4.57
C ASP A 31 -1.44 11.52 -6.04
N GLU A 32 -0.84 10.81 -7.02
CA GLU A 32 -1.52 10.68 -8.33
C GLU A 32 -2.82 9.87 -8.14
N GLU A 33 -2.74 8.79 -7.36
CA GLU A 33 -3.91 8.00 -6.98
C GLU A 33 -4.91 8.84 -6.18
N GLN A 34 -4.45 9.62 -5.19
CA GLN A 34 -5.34 10.52 -4.44
C GLN A 34 -5.91 11.67 -5.28
N SER A 35 -5.13 12.24 -6.21
CA SER A 35 -5.60 13.33 -7.07
C SER A 35 -6.71 12.83 -8.00
N VAL A 36 -6.53 11.64 -8.58
CA VAL A 36 -7.55 10.98 -9.40
C VAL A 36 -8.78 10.65 -8.57
N ALA A 37 -8.60 10.10 -7.36
CA ALA A 37 -9.67 9.80 -6.42
C ALA A 37 -10.47 11.06 -6.05
N SER A 38 -9.77 12.08 -5.56
CA SER A 38 -10.37 13.32 -5.08
C SER A 38 -11.01 14.14 -6.19
N SER A 39 -10.43 14.17 -7.39
CA SER A 39 -11.02 14.83 -8.57
C SER A 39 -12.33 14.15 -9.00
N LEU A 40 -12.42 12.83 -8.88
CA LEU A 40 -13.62 12.08 -9.26
C LEU A 40 -14.71 12.20 -8.20
N LEU A 41 -14.33 12.30 -6.92
CA LEU A 41 -15.25 12.53 -5.81
C LEU A 41 -15.74 13.99 -5.75
N LYS A 42 -14.89 14.99 -6.05
CA LYS A 42 -15.27 16.42 -6.14
C LYS A 42 -16.27 16.75 -7.25
N LYS A 43 -16.39 15.88 -8.26
CA LYS A 43 -17.41 16.02 -9.33
C LYS A 43 -18.79 15.53 -8.90
N LEU A 44 -19.00 15.29 -7.61
CA LEU A 44 -20.26 14.86 -7.01
C LEU A 44 -20.64 15.81 -5.88
N ASP A 45 -21.91 16.22 -5.83
CA ASP A 45 -22.45 17.18 -4.86
C ASP A 45 -22.98 16.53 -3.55
N MET A 46 -22.50 15.34 -3.15
CA MET A 46 -23.09 14.61 -2.01
C MET A 46 -22.22 14.57 -0.75
N ILE A 47 -22.86 14.67 0.41
CA ILE A 47 -22.30 14.52 1.77
C ILE A 47 -21.46 13.24 1.92
N GLY A 48 -21.86 12.11 1.30
CA GLY A 48 -21.08 10.87 1.36
C GLY A 48 -19.80 10.86 0.52
N SER A 49 -19.63 11.79 -0.43
CA SER A 49 -18.35 11.94 -1.15
C SER A 49 -17.24 12.46 -0.23
N GLN A 50 -17.59 13.31 0.74
CA GLN A 50 -16.65 13.84 1.74
C GLN A 50 -16.22 12.74 2.72
N LEU A 51 -17.15 11.93 3.22
CA LEU A 51 -16.82 10.79 4.09
C LEU A 51 -15.88 9.80 3.39
N VAL A 52 -16.13 9.52 2.11
CA VAL A 52 -15.24 8.67 1.31
C VAL A 52 -13.89 9.35 1.09
N GLN A 53 -13.83 10.67 0.82
CA GLN A 53 -12.57 11.41 0.74
C GLN A 53 -11.77 11.32 2.04
N ASP A 54 -12.43 11.47 3.19
CA ASP A 54 -11.79 11.46 4.50
C ASP A 54 -11.14 10.09 4.76
N ILE A 55 -11.86 9.00 4.49
CA ILE A 55 -11.31 7.62 4.58
C ILE A 55 -10.11 7.46 3.63
N LEU A 56 -10.23 7.92 2.39
CA LEU A 56 -9.17 7.82 1.38
C LEU A 56 -7.93 8.67 1.75
N SER A 57 -8.13 9.83 2.38
CA SER A 57 -7.05 10.67 2.90
C SER A 57 -6.31 10.00 4.06
N GLY A 58 -7.05 9.34 4.95
CA GLY A 58 -6.50 8.56 6.06
C GLY A 58 -5.64 7.38 5.59
N VAL A 59 -6.07 6.66 4.55
CA VAL A 59 -5.32 5.53 3.96
C VAL A 59 -3.93 5.98 3.50
N HIS A 60 -3.87 7.11 2.81
CA HIS A 60 -2.62 7.64 2.28
C HIS A 60 -1.63 8.04 3.38
N GLN A 61 -2.12 8.68 4.45
CA GLN A 61 -1.28 9.08 5.58
C GLN A 61 -0.69 7.89 6.33
N GLN A 62 -1.34 6.72 6.33
CA GLN A 62 -0.91 5.51 7.05
C GLN A 62 0.07 4.59 6.27
N ALA A 63 0.81 5.13 5.30
CA ALA A 63 1.77 4.44 4.43
C ALA A 63 1.26 3.91 3.08
N GLY A 64 0.08 4.37 2.62
CA GLY A 64 -0.43 4.14 1.27
C GLY A 64 -1.43 2.97 1.16
N GLY A 65 -1.56 2.39 -0.04
CA GLY A 65 -2.51 1.29 -0.30
C GLY A 65 -3.89 1.75 -0.79
N LEU A 66 -4.01 3.01 -1.22
CA LEU A 66 -5.25 3.63 -1.69
C LEU A 66 -5.92 2.82 -2.81
N THR A 67 -5.15 2.38 -3.80
CA THR A 67 -5.74 1.66 -4.92
C THR A 67 -6.26 0.29 -4.51
N THR A 68 -5.55 -0.44 -3.65
CA THR A 68 -6.03 -1.71 -3.09
C THR A 68 -7.31 -1.50 -2.28
N ALA A 69 -7.33 -0.47 -1.42
CA ALA A 69 -8.51 -0.12 -0.62
C ALA A 69 -9.72 0.21 -1.50
N THR A 70 -9.51 0.95 -2.58
CA THR A 70 -10.58 1.35 -3.50
C THR A 70 -11.14 0.15 -4.28
N ILE A 71 -10.27 -0.72 -4.79
CA ILE A 71 -10.71 -1.93 -5.52
C ILE A 71 -11.48 -2.87 -4.60
N MET A 72 -10.94 -3.14 -3.42
CA MET A 72 -11.61 -4.00 -2.46
C MET A 72 -12.93 -3.39 -1.99
N GLY A 73 -12.93 -2.11 -1.62
CA GLY A 73 -14.14 -1.46 -1.12
C GLY A 73 -15.24 -1.43 -2.17
N ARG A 74 -14.89 -1.19 -3.45
CA ARG A 74 -15.85 -1.29 -4.55
C ARG A 74 -16.40 -2.70 -4.72
N ALA A 75 -15.55 -3.72 -4.69
CA ALA A 75 -15.99 -5.11 -4.77
C ALA A 75 -16.92 -5.50 -3.61
N LEU A 76 -16.60 -5.04 -2.39
CA LEU A 76 -17.46 -5.25 -1.22
C LEU A 76 -18.83 -4.59 -1.39
N ILE A 77 -18.87 -3.35 -1.86
CA ILE A 77 -20.12 -2.60 -2.09
C ILE A 77 -20.97 -3.31 -3.16
N ASP A 78 -20.37 -3.69 -4.29
CA ASP A 78 -21.11 -4.34 -5.39
C ASP A 78 -21.70 -5.69 -4.96
N GLU A 79 -20.91 -6.56 -4.31
CA GLU A 79 -21.38 -7.85 -3.80
C GLU A 79 -22.45 -7.69 -2.71
N SER A 80 -22.26 -6.72 -1.80
CA SER A 80 -23.23 -6.48 -0.73
C SER A 80 -24.55 -5.94 -1.27
N ASN A 81 -24.50 -5.01 -2.23
CA ASN A 81 -25.69 -4.49 -2.90
C ASN A 81 -26.45 -5.59 -3.64
N GLU A 82 -25.75 -6.53 -4.27
CA GLU A 82 -26.40 -7.69 -4.90
C GLU A 82 -27.17 -8.54 -3.88
N TYR A 83 -26.62 -8.76 -2.68
CA TYR A 83 -27.33 -9.48 -1.61
C TYR A 83 -28.52 -8.68 -1.06
N ILE A 84 -28.37 -7.36 -0.92
CA ILE A 84 -29.44 -6.46 -0.45
C ILE A 84 -30.59 -6.39 -1.45
N SER A 85 -30.30 -6.32 -2.75
CA SER A 85 -31.31 -6.38 -3.81
C SER A 85 -32.11 -7.69 -3.80
N ARG A 86 -31.56 -8.76 -3.21
CA ARG A 86 -32.25 -10.04 -3.00
C ARG A 86 -33.01 -10.12 -1.67
N GLY A 87 -33.07 -9.02 -0.91
CA GLY A 87 -33.83 -8.91 0.34
C GLY A 87 -33.06 -9.25 1.62
N ALA A 88 -31.72 -9.35 1.58
CA ALA A 88 -30.91 -9.56 2.79
C ALA A 88 -30.79 -8.27 3.63
N ASP A 89 -30.71 -8.40 4.96
CA ASP A 89 -30.61 -7.24 5.86
C ASP A 89 -29.20 -6.58 5.79
N PRO A 90 -29.09 -5.29 5.38
CA PRO A 90 -27.82 -4.57 5.31
C PRO A 90 -27.07 -4.53 6.66
N LYS A 91 -27.80 -4.47 7.78
CA LYS A 91 -27.18 -4.41 9.11
C LYS A 91 -26.47 -5.72 9.45
N GLN A 92 -27.08 -6.86 9.14
CA GLN A 92 -26.49 -8.18 9.37
C GLN A 92 -25.31 -8.44 8.43
N ILE A 93 -25.42 -8.01 7.16
CA ILE A 93 -24.30 -8.09 6.21
C ILE A 93 -23.10 -7.31 6.74
N ARG A 94 -23.30 -6.09 7.24
CA ARG A 94 -22.24 -5.26 7.83
C ARG A 94 -21.55 -5.98 9.00
N VAL A 95 -22.32 -6.56 9.92
CA VAL A 95 -21.76 -7.29 11.07
C VAL A 95 -20.89 -8.47 10.61
N GLY A 96 -21.40 -9.29 9.68
CA GLY A 96 -20.63 -10.41 9.14
C GLY A 96 -19.39 -9.97 8.34
N LEU A 97 -19.46 -8.84 7.65
CA LEU A 97 -18.35 -8.24 6.91
C LEU A 97 -17.24 -7.79 7.86
N MET A 98 -17.57 -7.07 8.94
CA MET A 98 -16.59 -6.65 9.96
C MET A 98 -15.91 -7.84 10.63
N ALA A 99 -16.68 -8.86 11.04
CA ALA A 99 -16.12 -10.07 11.65
C ALA A 99 -15.16 -10.82 10.70
N ALA A 100 -15.47 -10.88 9.40
CA ALA A 100 -14.57 -11.45 8.41
C ALA A 100 -13.29 -10.62 8.23
N VAL A 101 -13.39 -9.29 8.27
CA VAL A 101 -12.23 -8.39 8.13
C VAL A 101 -11.29 -8.52 9.33
N ASP A 102 -11.82 -8.64 10.54
CA ASP A 102 -11.02 -8.87 11.75
C ASP A 102 -10.23 -10.18 11.65
N GLU A 103 -10.87 -11.24 11.14
CA GLU A 103 -10.22 -12.53 10.92
C GLU A 103 -9.14 -12.46 9.82
N VAL A 104 -9.38 -11.69 8.75
CA VAL A 104 -8.37 -11.42 7.71
C VAL A 104 -7.16 -10.68 8.30
N ILE A 105 -7.37 -9.68 9.14
CA ILE A 105 -6.31 -8.91 9.79
C ILE A 105 -5.50 -9.82 10.72
N ARG A 106 -6.18 -10.68 11.50
CA ARG A 106 -5.54 -11.68 12.36
C ARG A 106 -4.62 -12.59 11.56
N GLN A 107 -5.10 -13.10 10.42
CA GLN A 107 -4.31 -13.95 9.54
C GLN A 107 -3.15 -13.20 8.87
N LEU A 108 -3.33 -11.94 8.46
CA LEU A 108 -2.25 -11.11 7.92
C LEU A 108 -1.12 -10.91 8.94
N ASN A 109 -1.47 -10.65 10.20
CA ASN A 109 -0.48 -10.53 11.28
C ASN A 109 0.26 -11.85 11.52
N ALA A 110 -0.43 -12.99 11.43
CA ALA A 110 0.19 -14.32 11.60
C ALA A 110 1.15 -14.68 10.45
N MET A 111 0.88 -14.22 9.23
CA MET A 111 1.75 -14.45 8.06
C MET A 111 2.92 -13.44 7.96
N ALA A 112 2.87 -12.36 8.75
CA ALA A 112 3.85 -11.28 8.68
C ALA A 112 5.24 -11.79 9.05
N ARG A 113 6.21 -11.61 8.15
CA ARG A 113 7.61 -11.93 8.38
C ARG A 113 8.34 -10.71 8.96
N PRO A 114 8.85 -10.76 10.19
CA PRO A 114 9.54 -9.61 10.78
C PRO A 114 10.86 -9.33 10.06
N ILE A 115 11.19 -8.05 9.91
CA ILE A 115 12.46 -7.60 9.32
C ILE A 115 13.39 -7.14 10.44
N HIS A 116 14.59 -7.73 10.51
CA HIS A 116 15.67 -7.21 11.37
C HIS A 116 16.60 -6.31 10.54
N VAL A 117 17.00 -5.17 11.09
CA VAL A 117 17.97 -4.27 10.46
C VAL A 117 19.38 -4.69 10.89
N PRO A 118 20.36 -4.86 9.98
CA PRO A 118 20.32 -4.69 8.52
C PRO A 118 19.78 -5.92 7.77
N SER A 119 18.84 -5.71 6.84
CA SER A 119 18.30 -6.78 5.97
C SER A 119 18.33 -6.40 4.50
N MET A 120 18.72 -7.35 3.65
CA MET A 120 18.63 -7.23 2.18
C MET A 120 17.17 -7.06 1.73
N GLN A 121 16.20 -7.60 2.46
CA GLN A 121 14.78 -7.44 2.14
C GLN A 121 14.34 -5.98 2.30
N LEU A 122 14.84 -5.26 3.31
CA LEU A 122 14.53 -3.85 3.50
C LEU A 122 15.04 -2.99 2.33
N LEU A 123 16.26 -3.27 1.84
CA LEU A 123 16.81 -2.60 0.67
C LEU A 123 15.92 -2.84 -0.57
N ARG A 124 15.44 -4.07 -0.77
CA ARG A 124 14.52 -4.39 -1.89
C ARG A 124 13.20 -3.62 -1.77
N VAL A 125 12.62 -3.56 -0.58
CA VAL A 125 11.39 -2.78 -0.33
C VAL A 125 11.62 -1.29 -0.62
N ALA A 126 12.77 -0.74 -0.23
CA ALA A 126 13.14 0.64 -0.53
C ALA A 126 13.24 0.89 -2.05
N ILE A 127 13.91 0.00 -2.77
CA ILE A 127 14.05 0.09 -4.24
C ILE A 127 12.69 -0.04 -4.93
N THR A 128 11.87 -1.02 -4.55
CA THR A 128 10.53 -1.22 -5.12
C THR A 128 9.64 -0.01 -4.87
N SER A 129 9.71 0.58 -3.67
CA SER A 129 8.95 1.77 -3.31
C SER A 129 9.43 3.01 -4.06
N ALA A 130 10.72 3.09 -4.39
CA ALA A 130 11.33 4.11 -5.24
C ALA A 130 11.16 3.83 -6.75
N GLN A 131 10.13 3.08 -7.15
CA GLN A 131 9.82 2.75 -8.55
C GLN A 131 10.94 2.02 -9.31
N GLY A 132 11.81 1.31 -8.59
CA GLY A 132 12.95 0.58 -9.14
C GLY A 132 14.24 1.41 -9.24
N ASP A 133 14.24 2.66 -8.76
CA ASP A 133 15.45 3.47 -8.65
C ASP A 133 16.34 2.94 -7.52
N ARG A 134 17.51 2.43 -7.91
CA ARG A 134 18.49 1.85 -6.97
C ARG A 134 19.23 2.91 -6.17
N ALA A 135 19.45 4.10 -6.74
CA ALA A 135 20.16 5.19 -6.08
C ALA A 135 19.30 5.73 -4.94
N ILE A 136 18.05 6.12 -5.24
CA ILE A 136 17.10 6.61 -4.24
C ILE A 136 16.79 5.54 -3.20
N GLY A 137 16.54 4.30 -3.62
CA GLY A 137 16.29 3.18 -2.71
C GLY A 137 17.47 2.92 -1.75
N GLY A 138 18.71 3.06 -2.24
CA GLY A 138 19.91 2.96 -1.41
C GLY A 138 20.01 4.06 -0.35
N LEU A 139 19.72 5.31 -0.72
CA LEU A 139 19.69 6.44 0.23
C LEU A 139 18.62 6.26 1.30
N ILE A 140 17.43 5.78 0.93
CA ILE A 140 16.33 5.48 1.87
C ILE A 140 16.75 4.38 2.85
N TYR A 141 17.36 3.31 2.34
CA TYR A 141 17.88 2.24 3.20
C TYR A 141 18.92 2.77 4.21
N GLN A 142 19.86 3.61 3.76
CA GLN A 142 20.85 4.21 4.65
C GLN A 142 20.23 5.15 5.68
N ALA A 143 19.24 5.94 5.29
CA ALA A 143 18.50 6.83 6.18
C ALA A 143 17.84 6.04 7.31
N ILE A 144 17.10 4.97 6.98
CA ILE A 144 16.37 4.17 7.98
C ILE A 144 17.32 3.35 8.84
N LYS A 145 18.39 2.80 8.25
CA LYS A 145 19.42 2.07 9.00
C LYS A 145 20.05 2.95 10.10
N ARG A 146 20.24 4.25 9.83
CA ARG A 146 20.88 5.19 10.76
C ARG A 146 19.89 5.89 11.70
N ALA A 147 18.71 6.27 11.20
CA ALA A 147 17.66 6.93 11.98
C ALA A 147 16.97 5.97 12.96
N GLY A 148 16.94 4.67 12.66
CA GLY A 148 16.12 3.72 13.40
C GLY A 148 14.62 3.91 13.13
N LEU A 149 13.79 3.27 13.96
CA LEU A 149 12.32 3.32 13.85
C LEU A 149 11.75 4.70 14.19
N GLU A 150 12.23 5.30 15.29
CA GLU A 150 11.72 6.56 15.86
C GLU A 150 12.45 7.81 15.33
N GLY A 151 13.51 7.66 14.53
CA GLY A 151 14.32 8.82 14.11
C GLY A 151 13.57 9.73 13.15
N ASP A 152 13.77 11.05 13.28
CA ASP A 152 13.12 12.04 12.42
C ASP A 152 13.73 12.03 11.01
N ILE A 153 12.86 11.99 9.99
CA ILE A 153 13.26 12.02 8.59
C ILE A 153 12.52 13.18 7.93
N SER A 154 13.26 14.25 7.62
CA SER A 154 12.72 15.42 6.94
C SER A 154 13.18 15.46 5.48
N ILE A 155 12.30 15.94 4.59
CA ILE A 155 12.57 16.00 3.15
C ILE A 155 12.41 17.45 2.68
N LYS A 156 13.53 18.07 2.30
CA LYS A 156 13.63 19.45 1.82
C LYS A 156 14.02 19.48 0.35
N THR A 157 13.59 20.51 -0.37
CA THR A 157 13.98 20.75 -1.77
C THR A 157 15.21 21.64 -1.81
N THR A 158 16.07 21.42 -2.81
CA THR A 158 17.29 22.21 -3.03
C THR A 158 17.42 22.61 -4.50
N ASN A 159 18.31 23.57 -4.78
CA ASN A 159 18.59 24.02 -6.16
C ASN A 159 19.65 23.17 -6.88
N THR A 160 20.14 22.11 -6.24
CA THR A 160 21.03 21.13 -6.85
C THR A 160 20.28 20.25 -7.85
N ALA A 161 21.00 19.58 -8.74
CA ALA A 161 20.40 18.56 -9.61
C ALA A 161 20.22 17.22 -8.87
N ASP A 162 21.14 16.92 -7.94
CA ASP A 162 21.23 15.62 -7.27
C ASP A 162 20.42 15.54 -5.99
N VAL A 163 20.08 14.30 -5.62
CA VAL A 163 19.49 13.97 -4.32
C VAL A 163 20.60 13.63 -3.34
N GLU A 164 20.70 14.39 -2.25
CA GLU A 164 21.70 14.21 -1.20
C GLU A 164 21.04 13.79 0.11
N LEU A 165 21.79 13.04 0.91
CA LEU A 165 21.40 12.68 2.27
C LEU A 165 22.33 13.35 3.27
N ARG A 166 21.76 14.11 4.21
CA ARG A 166 22.50 14.75 5.30
C ARG A 166 22.05 14.21 6.65
N PHE A 167 23.03 14.03 7.53
CA PHE A 167 22.81 13.58 8.90
C PHE A 167 23.10 14.73 9.85
N SER A 168 22.17 15.00 10.77
CA SER A 168 22.37 15.88 11.91
C SER A 168 22.65 15.01 13.14
N TYR A 169 23.71 15.34 13.86
CA TYR A 169 24.08 14.67 15.10
C TYR A 169 23.84 15.65 16.25
N MET A 170 23.29 15.17 17.35
CA MET A 170 23.39 15.89 18.62
C MET A 170 24.66 15.42 19.30
N ASP A 171 25.55 16.36 19.62
CA ASP A 171 26.60 16.09 20.59
C ASP A 171 25.96 16.17 21.97
N ALA A 172 26.20 15.17 22.82
CA ALA A 172 25.57 15.07 24.16
C ALA A 172 25.88 16.27 25.08
N ASP A 173 26.90 17.06 24.74
CA ASP A 173 27.39 18.19 25.53
C ASP A 173 27.24 19.58 24.85
N ALA A 174 26.67 19.65 23.64
CA ALA A 174 26.52 20.91 22.90
C ALA A 174 25.04 21.28 22.68
N ALA A 175 24.67 22.50 23.08
CA ALA A 175 23.34 23.07 22.83
C ALA A 175 23.08 23.39 21.35
N GLU A 176 24.09 23.28 20.48
CA GLU A 176 24.00 23.52 19.04
C GLU A 176 24.34 22.25 18.25
N PRO A 177 23.56 21.91 17.19
CA PRO A 177 23.79 20.72 16.38
C PRO A 177 25.11 20.80 15.59
N ALA A 178 25.86 19.70 15.57
CA ALA A 178 27.11 19.56 14.83
C ALA A 178 26.91 19.71 13.29
N PRO A 179 27.95 20.10 12.54
CA PRO A 179 27.83 20.36 11.10
C PRO A 179 27.37 19.12 10.31
N SER A 180 26.39 19.33 9.42
CA SER A 180 25.81 18.27 8.60
C SER A 180 26.84 17.63 7.67
N ARG A 181 26.96 16.29 7.69
CA ARG A 181 27.83 15.54 6.75
C ARG A 181 27.06 15.16 5.49
N ILE A 182 27.63 15.40 4.31
CA ILE A 182 27.02 15.12 3.00
C ILE A 182 27.41 13.71 2.54
N CYS A 183 26.42 12.88 2.18
CA CYS A 183 26.64 11.63 1.46
C CYS A 183 26.28 11.82 -0.02
N HIS A 184 27.28 11.78 -0.91
CA HIS A 184 27.08 11.74 -2.37
C HIS A 184 27.11 10.30 -2.89
N LEU A 185 26.35 10.03 -3.96
CA LEU A 185 26.21 8.70 -4.56
C LEU A 185 27.54 8.17 -5.18
N ASP A 186 28.35 9.05 -5.77
CA ASP A 186 29.55 8.70 -6.53
C ASP A 186 30.82 8.51 -5.67
N ARG A 187 30.76 8.90 -4.40
CA ARG A 187 31.78 8.55 -3.41
C ARG A 187 31.08 7.82 -2.29
N TRP A 188 31.23 6.49 -2.28
CA TRP A 188 31.18 5.74 -1.04
C TRP A 188 32.25 6.35 -0.13
N VAL A 189 31.86 7.34 0.67
CA VAL A 189 32.70 7.76 1.78
C VAL A 189 32.57 6.58 2.75
N THR A 190 33.53 5.66 2.64
CA THR A 190 33.85 4.74 3.73
C THR A 190 34.15 5.65 4.90
N ILE A 191 33.15 5.87 5.76
CA ILE A 191 33.36 6.58 7.01
C ILE A 191 34.41 5.73 7.72
N PRO A 192 35.62 6.26 7.99
CA PRO A 192 36.59 5.52 8.78
C PRO A 192 35.89 5.14 10.08
N ALA A 193 36.09 3.91 10.52
CA ALA A 193 35.45 3.31 11.68
C ALA A 193 35.51 4.26 12.89
N VAL A 194 34.48 5.08 13.05
CA VAL A 194 34.10 5.66 14.34
C VAL A 194 32.87 4.87 14.74
N ASP A 195 33.13 3.60 15.04
CA ASP A 195 32.23 2.69 15.74
C ASP A 195 32.38 2.94 17.26
N THR A 196 32.61 4.19 17.64
CA THR A 196 32.91 4.60 19.00
C THR A 196 31.86 5.58 19.46
N LEU A 197 30.94 5.04 20.28
CA LEU A 197 30.09 5.72 21.25
C LEU A 197 29.00 6.66 20.68
N LEU A 198 27.80 6.10 20.58
CA LEU A 198 26.54 6.74 21.03
C LEU A 198 26.15 8.11 20.46
N SER A 199 26.70 8.56 19.33
CA SER A 199 26.07 9.66 18.59
C SER A 199 24.79 9.15 17.93
N GLN A 200 23.67 9.17 18.68
CA GLN A 200 22.36 8.91 18.11
C GLN A 200 22.10 9.95 17.02
N VAL A 201 21.95 9.48 15.78
CA VAL A 201 21.50 10.34 14.68
C VAL A 201 20.10 10.80 15.03
N TYR A 202 19.97 12.07 15.38
CA TYR A 202 18.70 12.65 15.82
C TYR A 202 17.77 12.93 14.64
N ALA A 203 18.33 13.42 13.53
CA ALA A 203 17.55 13.77 12.35
C ALA A 203 18.31 13.46 11.05
N VAL A 204 17.58 12.90 10.09
CA VAL A 204 18.03 12.68 8.72
C VAL A 204 17.30 13.64 7.81
N VAL A 205 18.05 14.36 6.98
CA VAL A 205 17.49 15.32 6.01
C VAL A 205 17.79 14.85 4.60
N PHE A 206 16.75 14.56 3.83
CA PHE A 206 16.85 14.40 2.39
C PHE A 206 16.81 15.78 1.73
N LEU A 207 17.81 16.05 0.89
CA LEU A 207 17.86 17.22 0.03
C LEU A 207 17.57 16.78 -1.40
N VAL A 208 16.42 17.19 -1.91
CA VAL A 208 15.92 16.76 -3.20
C VAL A 208 16.21 17.84 -4.23
N GLY A 209 17.19 17.56 -5.07
CA GLY A 209 17.48 18.30 -6.28
C GLY A 209 16.63 17.89 -7.47
N GLY A 210 16.61 18.74 -8.50
CA GLY A 210 15.88 18.50 -9.74
C GLY A 210 16.06 19.61 -10.76
N SER A 211 15.79 19.29 -12.02
CA SER A 211 15.97 20.23 -13.14
C SER A 211 14.88 21.31 -13.19
N SER A 212 13.74 21.08 -12.54
CA SER A 212 12.62 22.02 -12.43
C SER A 212 11.93 21.88 -11.08
N GLU A 213 11.14 22.88 -10.67
CA GLU A 213 10.34 22.79 -9.43
C GLU A 213 9.35 21.63 -9.46
N ALA A 214 8.77 21.33 -10.63
CA ALA A 214 7.89 20.18 -10.80
C ALA A 214 8.63 18.85 -10.58
N ASP A 215 9.86 18.70 -11.11
CA ASP A 215 10.69 17.50 -10.90
C ASP A 215 11.08 17.35 -9.43
N LYS A 216 11.51 18.43 -8.76
CA LYS A 216 11.82 18.43 -7.32
C LYS A 216 10.61 18.00 -6.50
N HIS A 217 9.43 18.54 -6.80
CA HIS A 217 8.19 18.20 -6.11
C HIS A 217 7.83 16.72 -6.31
N GLN A 218 7.95 16.21 -7.54
CA GLN A 218 7.69 14.80 -7.86
C GLN A 218 8.66 13.85 -7.14
N LYS A 219 9.96 14.14 -7.15
CA LYS A 219 10.98 13.35 -6.43
C LYS A 219 10.79 13.41 -4.92
N LYS A 220 10.49 14.58 -4.36
CA LYS A 220 10.22 14.75 -2.93
C LYS A 220 9.08 13.83 -2.50
N LYS A 221 7.97 13.85 -3.24
CA LYS A 221 6.82 12.98 -3.01
C LYS A 221 7.18 11.51 -3.11
N LEU A 222 7.89 11.11 -4.16
CA LEU A 222 8.36 9.73 -4.32
C LEU A 222 9.19 9.26 -3.12
N ILE A 223 10.09 10.10 -2.62
CA ILE A 223 10.92 9.79 -1.45
C ILE A 223 10.06 9.70 -0.18
N THR A 224 9.13 10.64 0.04
CA THR A 224 8.20 10.60 1.17
C THR A 224 7.42 9.29 1.20
N ASP A 225 6.81 8.92 0.08
CA ASP A 225 6.02 7.70 -0.08
C ASP A 225 6.88 6.46 0.22
N ALA A 226 8.10 6.44 -0.32
CA ALA A 226 9.00 5.33 -0.16
C ALA A 226 9.47 5.18 1.29
N VAL A 227 9.82 6.28 1.96
CA VAL A 227 10.19 6.30 3.39
C VAL A 227 9.04 5.74 4.25
N MET A 228 7.81 6.19 4.03
CA MET A 228 6.63 5.70 4.75
C MET A 228 6.44 4.18 4.58
N ARG A 229 6.53 3.67 3.35
CA ARG A 229 6.39 2.22 3.05
C ARG A 229 7.50 1.40 3.71
N THR A 230 8.74 1.89 3.68
CA THR A 230 9.86 1.20 4.32
C THR A 230 9.75 1.22 5.85
N ARG A 231 9.30 2.30 6.47
CA ARG A 231 9.02 2.32 7.92
C ARG A 231 7.92 1.33 8.29
N ALA A 232 6.82 1.33 7.53
CA ALA A 232 5.73 0.37 7.70
C ALA A 232 6.19 -1.10 7.60
N ALA A 233 7.22 -1.38 6.79
CA ALA A 233 7.82 -2.70 6.65
C ALA A 233 8.68 -3.09 7.86
N VAL A 234 9.40 -2.15 8.47
CA VAL A 234 10.18 -2.42 9.69
C VAL A 234 9.25 -2.63 10.89
N GLU A 235 8.20 -1.82 11.03
CA GLU A 235 7.24 -1.93 12.14
C GLU A 235 6.36 -3.17 12.06
N GLY A 236 5.79 -3.46 10.89
CA GLY A 236 4.75 -4.48 10.70
C GLY A 236 5.22 -5.76 10.03
N GLY A 237 6.49 -5.82 9.60
CA GLY A 237 7.00 -6.91 8.77
C GLY A 237 6.47 -6.89 7.33
N LEU A 238 6.71 -7.99 6.63
CA LEU A 238 6.36 -8.18 5.22
C LEU A 238 5.42 -9.36 5.00
N VAL A 239 4.58 -9.24 3.99
CA VAL A 239 3.75 -10.32 3.47
C VAL A 239 3.97 -10.51 1.95
N PRO A 240 3.69 -11.70 1.39
CA PRO A 240 3.76 -11.93 -0.05
C PRO A 240 2.87 -10.96 -0.82
N GLY A 241 3.46 -10.22 -1.76
CA GLY A 241 2.78 -9.13 -2.46
C GLY A 241 1.83 -9.57 -3.58
N GLY A 242 1.43 -8.62 -4.42
CA GLY A 242 0.64 -8.90 -5.64
C GLY A 242 -0.76 -9.44 -5.38
N GLY A 243 -1.32 -9.17 -4.19
CA GLY A 243 -2.60 -9.72 -3.74
C GLY A 243 -2.53 -11.19 -3.27
N THR A 244 -1.35 -11.81 -3.27
CA THR A 244 -1.15 -13.20 -2.84
C THR A 244 -1.52 -13.37 -1.37
N ALA A 245 -1.05 -12.48 -0.49
CA ALA A 245 -1.40 -12.50 0.94
C ALA A 245 -2.92 -12.46 1.18
N LEU A 246 -3.66 -11.65 0.43
CA LEU A 246 -5.11 -11.52 0.56
C LEU A 246 -5.84 -12.82 0.20
N ILE A 247 -5.39 -13.53 -0.84
CA ILE A 247 -5.92 -14.85 -1.20
C ILE A 247 -5.67 -15.86 -0.08
N ARG A 248 -4.55 -15.76 0.64
CA ARG A 248 -4.18 -16.71 1.69
C ARG A 248 -5.10 -16.54 2.91
N CYS A 249 -5.54 -15.32 3.17
CA CYS A 249 -6.53 -14.99 4.19
C CYS A 249 -7.94 -15.53 3.92
N MET A 250 -8.22 -16.16 2.78
CA MET A 250 -9.55 -16.74 2.53
C MET A 250 -9.80 -18.03 3.31
N LYS A 251 -8.74 -18.79 3.65
CA LYS A 251 -8.88 -20.10 4.30
C LYS A 251 -9.60 -20.02 5.66
N PRO A 252 -9.22 -19.09 6.58
CA PRO A 252 -9.90 -18.99 7.87
C PRO A 252 -11.38 -18.55 7.76
N LEU A 253 -11.75 -17.84 6.68
CA LEU A 253 -13.13 -17.40 6.44
C LEU A 253 -14.10 -18.55 6.16
N ASP A 254 -13.60 -19.71 5.75
CA ASP A 254 -14.43 -20.90 5.50
C ASP A 254 -14.92 -21.52 6.82
N SER A 255 -14.11 -21.43 7.88
CA SER A 255 -14.43 -21.93 9.23
C SER A 255 -15.03 -20.86 10.16
N LEU A 256 -15.15 -19.61 9.73
CA LEU A 256 -15.65 -18.53 10.57
C LEU A 256 -17.10 -18.82 11.00
N MET A 257 -17.36 -18.81 12.31
CA MET A 257 -18.71 -18.97 12.85
C MET A 257 -19.43 -17.62 12.83
N VAL A 258 -20.68 -17.63 12.38
CA VAL A 258 -21.54 -16.44 12.33
C VAL A 258 -22.94 -16.83 12.77
N ASP A 259 -23.67 -15.88 13.35
CA ASP A 259 -24.95 -16.15 14.00
C ASP A 259 -26.10 -16.32 13.00
N ASN A 260 -26.02 -15.61 11.87
CA ASN A 260 -27.12 -15.56 10.90
C ASN A 260 -26.66 -15.77 9.45
N LYS A 261 -27.60 -16.18 8.58
CA LYS A 261 -27.38 -16.38 7.14
C LYS A 261 -26.93 -15.10 6.44
N ASP A 262 -27.46 -13.94 6.83
CA ASP A 262 -27.09 -12.66 6.23
C ASP A 262 -25.67 -12.23 6.62
N GLN A 263 -25.24 -12.53 7.85
CA GLN A 263 -23.84 -12.35 8.23
C GLN A 263 -22.92 -13.23 7.37
N ARG A 264 -23.35 -14.47 7.05
CA ARG A 264 -22.60 -15.35 6.14
C ARG A 264 -22.48 -14.77 4.73
N LEU A 265 -23.48 -14.03 4.26
CA LEU A 265 -23.40 -13.29 2.98
C LEU A 265 -22.34 -12.18 3.07
N GLY A 266 -22.26 -11.46 4.19
CA GLY A 266 -21.17 -10.51 4.46
C GLY A 266 -19.78 -11.15 4.40
N VAL A 267 -19.58 -12.30 5.05
CA VAL A 267 -18.32 -13.08 4.96
C VAL A 267 -18.02 -13.50 3.52
N ARG A 268 -19.06 -13.85 2.74
CA ARG A 268 -18.92 -14.21 1.33
C ARG A 268 -18.50 -13.03 0.46
N ALA A 269 -19.03 -11.84 0.70
CA ALA A 269 -18.61 -10.61 0.02
C ALA A 269 -17.11 -10.35 0.25
N VAL A 270 -16.62 -10.46 1.49
CA VAL A 270 -15.18 -10.30 1.81
C VAL A 270 -14.33 -11.32 1.06
N ARG A 271 -14.71 -12.60 1.07
CA ARG A 271 -13.98 -13.65 0.34
C ARG A 271 -13.82 -13.34 -1.15
N ARG A 272 -14.84 -12.77 -1.79
CA ARG A 272 -14.79 -12.42 -3.22
C ARG A 272 -13.95 -11.16 -3.44
N ALA A 273 -14.11 -10.15 -2.60
CA ALA A 273 -13.34 -8.91 -2.66
C ALA A 273 -11.82 -9.15 -2.50
N LEU A 274 -11.39 -10.12 -1.69
CA LEU A 274 -9.97 -10.45 -1.51
C LEU A 274 -9.29 -10.96 -2.80
N ARG A 275 -10.04 -11.47 -3.78
CA ARG A 275 -9.50 -11.92 -5.10
C ARG A 275 -9.17 -10.75 -6.01
N MET A 276 -9.88 -9.65 -5.84
CA MET A 276 -9.92 -8.55 -6.81
C MET A 276 -8.57 -7.87 -7.01
N PRO A 277 -7.72 -7.64 -5.99
CA PRO A 277 -6.40 -7.05 -6.21
C PRO A 277 -5.52 -7.92 -7.11
N CYS A 278 -5.47 -9.23 -6.87
CA CYS A 278 -4.70 -10.16 -7.71
C CYS A 278 -5.25 -10.18 -9.15
N TRP A 279 -6.57 -10.29 -9.29
CA TRP A 279 -7.26 -10.27 -10.58
C TRP A 279 -6.96 -8.98 -11.37
N THR A 280 -7.08 -7.82 -10.72
CA THR A 280 -6.84 -6.52 -11.37
C THR A 280 -5.39 -6.35 -11.83
N ILE A 281 -4.42 -6.74 -11.00
CA ILE A 281 -3.00 -6.63 -11.37
C ILE A 281 -2.71 -7.47 -12.61
N ALA A 282 -3.20 -8.72 -12.66
CA ALA A 282 -3.04 -9.59 -13.83
C ALA A 282 -3.74 -9.04 -15.07
N GLN A 283 -5.00 -8.60 -14.92
CA GLN A 283 -5.80 -8.04 -16.01
C GLN A 283 -5.12 -6.82 -16.66
N ASN A 284 -4.55 -5.93 -15.85
CA ASN A 284 -3.83 -4.75 -16.34
C ASN A 284 -2.52 -5.07 -17.06
N CYS A 285 -2.00 -6.28 -16.84
CA CYS A 285 -0.82 -6.81 -17.53
C CYS A 285 -1.18 -7.56 -18.82
N ASN A 286 -2.44 -7.54 -19.26
CA ASN A 286 -2.98 -8.35 -20.36
C ASN A 286 -2.81 -9.86 -20.14
N ILE A 287 -2.87 -10.30 -18.88
CA ILE A 287 -2.92 -11.71 -18.48
C ILE A 287 -4.33 -11.98 -17.98
N ASP A 288 -4.87 -13.18 -18.22
CA ASP A 288 -6.19 -13.55 -17.72
C ASP A 288 -6.20 -13.57 -16.18
N GLY A 289 -6.76 -12.53 -15.58
CA GLY A 289 -6.82 -12.40 -14.13
C GLY A 289 -7.67 -13.47 -13.46
N SER A 290 -8.66 -14.00 -14.16
CA SER A 290 -9.55 -15.05 -13.63
C SER A 290 -8.78 -16.36 -13.49
N GLN A 291 -7.96 -16.70 -14.50
CA GLN A 291 -7.10 -17.87 -14.45
C GLN A 291 -6.04 -17.72 -13.35
N VAL A 292 -5.37 -16.57 -13.26
CA VAL A 292 -4.34 -16.32 -12.24
C VAL A 292 -4.93 -16.41 -10.83
N ALA A 293 -6.04 -15.71 -10.55
CA ALA A 293 -6.67 -15.72 -9.23
C ALA A 293 -7.10 -17.15 -8.84
N ARG A 294 -7.67 -17.91 -9.79
CA ARG A 294 -8.05 -19.31 -9.56
C ARG A 294 -6.85 -20.20 -9.22
N VAL A 295 -5.76 -20.11 -9.99
CA VAL A 295 -4.53 -20.88 -9.72
C VAL A 295 -3.97 -20.49 -8.35
N MET A 296 -3.94 -19.21 -8.02
CA MET A 296 -3.49 -18.77 -6.70
C MET A 296 -4.37 -19.37 -5.60
N GLU A 297 -5.69 -19.36 -5.73
CA GLU A 297 -6.59 -19.98 -4.74
C GLU A 297 -6.39 -21.49 -4.59
N GLU A 298 -6.15 -22.20 -5.70
CA GLU A 298 -5.92 -23.64 -5.71
C GLU A 298 -4.66 -24.00 -4.90
N TYR A 299 -3.57 -23.25 -5.11
CA TYR A 299 -2.31 -23.42 -4.38
C TYR A 299 -2.23 -22.59 -3.09
N ARG A 300 -3.35 -22.30 -2.43
CA ARG A 300 -3.39 -21.48 -1.19
C ARG A 300 -2.63 -22.08 0.01
N MET A 301 -2.23 -23.35 -0.07
CA MET A 301 -1.41 -24.00 0.97
C MET A 301 0.06 -23.58 0.92
N CYS A 302 0.52 -23.09 -0.23
CA CYS A 302 1.88 -22.58 -0.39
C CYS A 302 1.89 -21.08 -0.09
N GLU A 303 2.29 -20.71 1.14
CA GLU A 303 2.26 -19.32 1.60
C GLU A 303 3.05 -18.37 0.69
N ASP A 304 4.23 -18.82 0.23
CA ASP A 304 5.17 -17.98 -0.51
C ASP A 304 5.04 -18.08 -2.03
N LEU A 305 4.21 -19.00 -2.55
CA LEU A 305 3.95 -19.11 -3.98
C LEU A 305 3.03 -17.96 -4.40
N GLY A 306 3.45 -17.17 -5.38
CA GLY A 306 2.65 -16.13 -6.00
C GLY A 306 2.85 -16.09 -7.50
N PHE A 307 2.27 -15.08 -8.15
CA PHE A 307 2.37 -14.88 -9.59
C PHE A 307 3.09 -13.56 -9.88
N ASP A 308 4.26 -13.64 -10.51
CA ASP A 308 4.96 -12.46 -10.99
C ASP A 308 4.44 -12.09 -12.38
N VAL A 309 3.67 -11.00 -12.46
CA VAL A 309 3.12 -10.49 -13.71
C VAL A 309 4.18 -9.95 -14.68
N VAL A 310 5.38 -9.63 -14.21
CA VAL A 310 6.47 -9.15 -15.06
C VAL A 310 7.10 -10.30 -15.83
N SER A 311 7.40 -11.42 -15.14
CA SER A 311 7.90 -12.64 -15.79
C SER A 311 6.79 -13.52 -16.39
N GLY A 312 5.54 -13.33 -15.97
CA GLY A 312 4.39 -14.13 -16.38
C GLY A 312 4.40 -15.56 -15.82
N ARG A 313 5.07 -15.78 -14.68
CA ARG A 313 5.26 -17.12 -14.10
C ARG A 313 4.90 -17.16 -12.61
N CYS A 314 4.49 -18.33 -12.14
CA CYS A 314 4.38 -18.59 -10.71
C CYS A 314 5.79 -18.70 -10.11
N CYS A 315 6.03 -18.01 -9.00
CA CYS A 315 7.33 -17.94 -8.36
C CYS A 315 7.21 -17.82 -6.83
N SER A 316 8.30 -18.08 -6.12
CA SER A 316 8.42 -17.69 -4.72
C SER A 316 8.54 -16.17 -4.62
N MET A 317 7.56 -15.55 -3.96
CA MET A 317 7.45 -14.09 -3.81
C MET A 317 8.59 -13.53 -2.97
N SER A 318 8.99 -14.23 -1.91
CA SER A 318 10.10 -13.81 -1.05
C SER A 318 11.44 -13.85 -1.77
N VAL A 319 11.69 -14.90 -2.57
CA VAL A 319 12.92 -14.99 -3.37
C VAL A 319 12.94 -13.91 -4.45
N GLN A 320 11.83 -13.71 -5.16
CA GLN A 320 11.69 -12.63 -6.16
C GLN A 320 11.59 -11.23 -5.55
N GLY A 321 11.39 -11.12 -4.22
CA GLY A 321 11.35 -9.85 -3.49
C GLY A 321 10.12 -9.02 -3.77
N ILE A 322 9.04 -9.67 -4.18
CA ILE A 322 7.75 -9.04 -4.42
C ILE A 322 6.98 -9.16 -3.10
N MET A 323 7.32 -8.28 -2.16
CA MET A 323 6.81 -8.28 -0.80
C MET A 323 6.18 -6.93 -0.48
N ASP A 324 5.03 -6.95 0.15
CA ASP A 324 4.31 -5.75 0.56
C ASP A 324 4.41 -5.56 2.08
N PRO A 325 4.53 -4.32 2.58
CA PRO A 325 4.49 -4.05 4.02
C PRO A 325 3.15 -4.48 4.62
N THR A 326 3.16 -5.29 5.68
CA THR A 326 1.93 -5.80 6.30
C THR A 326 1.00 -4.67 6.75
N LYS A 327 1.56 -3.60 7.31
CA LYS A 327 0.81 -2.44 7.80
C LYS A 327 0.00 -1.76 6.67
N VAL A 328 0.58 -1.68 5.46
CA VAL A 328 -0.10 -1.11 4.27
C VAL A 328 -1.27 -1.98 3.84
N VAL A 329 -1.07 -3.30 3.78
CA VAL A 329 -2.13 -4.24 3.38
C VAL A 329 -3.28 -4.24 4.41
N ARG A 330 -2.97 -4.22 5.72
CA ARG A 330 -3.98 -4.13 6.77
C ARG A 330 -4.79 -2.85 6.69
N SER A 331 -4.10 -1.70 6.60
CA SER A 331 -4.77 -0.40 6.47
C SER A 331 -5.68 -0.37 5.24
N ALA A 332 -5.23 -0.93 4.10
CA ALA A 332 -6.07 -1.01 2.91
C ALA A 332 -7.34 -1.86 3.12
N VAL A 333 -7.25 -3.01 3.78
CA VAL A 333 -8.42 -3.87 4.07
C VAL A 333 -9.37 -3.20 5.05
N THR A 334 -8.87 -2.64 6.17
CA THR A 334 -9.68 -1.95 7.17
C THR A 334 -10.43 -0.76 6.56
N ASN A 335 -9.75 0.04 5.75
CA ASN A 335 -10.36 1.22 5.12
C ASN A 335 -11.35 0.84 4.00
N ALA A 336 -11.05 -0.21 3.22
CA ALA A 336 -12.02 -0.76 2.27
C ALA A 336 -13.32 -1.21 2.96
N ALA A 337 -13.17 -1.87 4.10
CA ALA A 337 -14.28 -2.35 4.90
C ALA A 337 -15.06 -1.21 5.55
N GLY A 338 -14.37 -0.17 6.04
CA GLY A 338 -15.01 1.05 6.56
C GLY A 338 -15.82 1.78 5.49
N MET A 339 -15.25 1.96 4.29
CA MET A 339 -15.95 2.55 3.14
C MET A 339 -17.20 1.73 2.75
N ALA A 340 -17.08 0.40 2.68
CA ALA A 340 -18.21 -0.47 2.36
C ALA A 340 -19.28 -0.44 3.45
N SER A 341 -18.87 -0.52 4.73
CA SER A 341 -19.76 -0.51 5.88
C SER A 341 -20.65 0.73 5.91
N LEU A 342 -20.10 1.91 5.63
CA LEU A 342 -20.87 3.15 5.57
C LEU A 342 -21.89 3.11 4.44
N LEU A 343 -21.45 2.78 3.22
CA LEU A 343 -22.27 2.83 2.02
C LEU A 343 -23.35 1.73 1.94
N ILE A 344 -23.15 0.61 2.63
CA ILE A 344 -24.14 -0.48 2.72
C ILE A 344 -25.32 -0.09 3.61
N THR A 345 -25.06 0.66 4.69
CA THR A 345 -26.10 0.99 5.67
C THR A 345 -26.80 2.32 5.43
N ASP A 346 -26.29 3.12 4.50
CA ASP A 346 -26.87 4.41 4.15
C ASP A 346 -27.95 4.21 3.08
N HIS A 347 -29.22 4.22 3.50
CA HIS A 347 -30.38 3.98 2.64
C HIS A 347 -30.68 5.14 1.68
N GLU A 348 -30.09 6.32 1.85
CA GLU A 348 -30.32 7.49 0.97
C GLU A 348 -29.44 7.51 -0.28
N PHE A 349 -28.37 6.69 -0.35
CA PHE A 349 -27.50 6.65 -1.53
C PHE A 349 -28.08 5.84 -2.72
N VAL A 350 -29.21 5.17 -2.51
CA VAL A 350 -29.83 4.24 -3.48
C VAL A 350 -30.90 4.94 -4.35
N SER A 351 -31.23 6.21 -4.13
CA SER A 351 -32.39 6.86 -4.77
C SER A 351 -32.12 7.69 -6.04
N GLU A 352 -30.98 7.56 -6.71
CA GLU A 352 -30.81 8.16 -8.06
C GLU A 352 -30.08 7.22 -9.01
N SER A 353 -30.74 6.11 -9.33
CA SER A 353 -30.58 5.49 -10.64
C SER A 353 -31.96 5.44 -11.28
N ASP A 354 -32.25 6.48 -12.06
CA ASP A 354 -32.92 6.45 -13.37
C ASP A 354 -33.81 7.69 -13.57
N ASN A 355 -33.20 8.73 -14.15
CA ASN A 355 -33.82 9.59 -15.15
C ASN A 355 -32.74 10.13 -16.10
#